data_AF-A0A371CTG5-F1
#
_entry.id   AF-A0A371CTG5-F1
#
_cell.length_a   1.000
_cell.length_b   1.000
_cell.length_c   1.000
_cell.angle_alpha   90.00
_cell.angle_beta   90.00
_cell.angle_gamma   90.00
#
_symmetry.space_group_name_H-M   'P 1'
#
loop_
_entity.id
_entity.type
_entity.pdbx_description
1 polymer ?
#
loop_
_entity_poly.entity_id
_entity_poly.type
_entity_poly.pdbx_seq_one_letter_code
_entity_poly.pdbx_strand_id
1 'polypeptide(L)'
;MSDFPTQVYALSAAARELRLTLLDNQAKVSWVDAYSHTHLLEEWKALREEYRRMLDESESAATKLATALNAYVSLQEYMDDPTLLDDFIEELEGLDETLSNMNFSQDDDFRSLKSSFEKLSIDINLLLKVHTAPVEDQTSASREASTRSPQVPVWPFKSFAIYAIELMKWWKAMNAIATQYLSRFMWGRGDHVAHASPTRTGPMRAETTSASGNSAGVAGIQAMPAVLQLIDRNLETQSSLSRVALVDIKDKLAHEIRTYLTALRNSRSNATPETQLALRNATRRVTSSTGSWRERANALTEGYAKVPK
;
A
#
# COMPACT_ATOMS: atom_id res chain seq x y z
N MET A 1 19.95 -2.74 7.73
CA MET A 1 19.17 -1.71 7.01
C MET A 1 18.86 -2.27 5.63
N SER A 2 17.61 -2.27 5.19
CA SER A 2 17.26 -2.66 3.81
C SER A 2 17.87 -1.65 2.84
N ASP A 3 18.32 -2.12 1.67
CA ASP A 3 18.72 -1.21 0.59
C ASP A 3 17.49 -0.44 0.03
N PHE A 4 17.76 0.67 -0.65
CA PHE A 4 16.70 1.54 -1.20
C PHE A 4 15.82 0.84 -2.24
N PRO A 5 16.36 0.08 -3.22
CA PRO A 5 15.53 -0.67 -4.15
C PRO A 5 14.55 -1.60 -3.45
N THR A 6 14.98 -2.32 -2.41
CA THR A 6 14.11 -3.19 -1.60
C THR A 6 12.95 -2.42 -0.98
N GLN A 7 13.17 -1.19 -0.51
CA GLN A 7 12.10 -0.33 0.06
C GLN A 7 11.08 0.08 -1.01
N VAL A 8 11.54 0.46 -2.21
CA VAL A 8 10.66 0.82 -3.32
C VAL A 8 9.82 -0.38 -3.78
N TYR A 9 10.42 -1.56 -3.88
CA TYR A 9 9.69 -2.79 -4.22
C TYR A 9 8.71 -3.19 -3.11
N ALA A 10 9.07 -3.03 -1.84
CA ALA A 10 8.17 -3.27 -0.73
C ALA A 10 6.96 -2.31 -0.74
N LEU A 11 7.20 -1.03 -1.06
CA LEU A 11 6.14 -0.03 -1.19
C LEU A 11 5.16 -0.41 -2.31
N SER A 12 5.70 -0.75 -3.48
CA SER A 12 4.95 -1.24 -4.64
C SER A 12 4.13 -2.50 -4.31
N ALA A 13 4.73 -3.47 -3.62
CA ALA A 13 4.06 -4.69 -3.20
C ALA A 13 2.90 -4.42 -2.22
N ALA A 14 3.13 -3.56 -1.22
CA ALA A 14 2.11 -3.18 -0.25
C ALA A 14 0.95 -2.43 -0.91
N ALA A 15 1.24 -1.53 -1.87
CA ALA A 15 0.23 -0.83 -2.64
C ALA A 15 -0.66 -1.78 -3.45
N ARG A 16 -0.03 -2.74 -4.14
CA ARG A 16 -0.74 -3.78 -4.89
C ARG A 16 -1.60 -4.67 -3.99
N GLU A 17 -1.05 -5.11 -2.85
CA GLU A 17 -1.77 -5.95 -1.90
C GLU A 17 -3.01 -5.24 -1.34
N LEU A 18 -2.88 -3.96 -0.97
CA LEU A 18 -4.02 -3.19 -0.48
C LEU A 18 -5.08 -3.01 -1.58
N ARG A 19 -4.67 -2.68 -2.81
CA ARG A 19 -5.60 -2.55 -3.93
C ARG A 19 -6.40 -3.84 -4.17
N LEU A 20 -5.74 -4.99 -4.17
CA LEU A 20 -6.41 -6.30 -4.30
C LEU A 20 -7.35 -6.56 -3.14
N THR A 21 -6.90 -6.29 -1.91
CA THR A 21 -7.74 -6.42 -0.70
C THR A 21 -9.02 -5.58 -0.81
N LEU A 22 -8.93 -4.36 -1.34
CA LEU A 22 -10.09 -3.50 -1.52
C LEU A 22 -11.06 -4.00 -2.61
N LEU A 23 -10.54 -4.65 -3.66
CA LEU A 23 -11.37 -5.21 -4.73
C LEU A 23 -12.04 -6.53 -4.30
N ASP A 24 -11.26 -7.46 -3.75
CA ASP A 24 -11.71 -8.81 -3.39
C ASP A 24 -12.78 -8.80 -2.29
N ASN A 25 -12.80 -7.77 -1.45
CA ASN A 25 -13.76 -7.64 -0.37
C ASN A 25 -14.98 -6.77 -0.73
N GLN A 26 -15.06 -6.19 -1.93
CA GLN A 26 -16.23 -5.41 -2.35
C GLN A 26 -17.51 -6.25 -2.33
N ALA A 27 -17.46 -7.50 -2.82
CA ALA A 27 -18.64 -8.37 -2.84
C ALA A 27 -19.16 -8.66 -1.41
N LYS A 28 -18.26 -8.76 -0.43
CA LYS A 28 -18.62 -8.94 0.98
C LYS A 28 -19.30 -7.70 1.54
N VAL A 29 -18.75 -6.52 1.28
CA VAL A 29 -19.37 -5.25 1.67
C VAL A 29 -20.73 -5.07 1.01
N SER A 30 -20.86 -5.37 -0.28
CA SER A 30 -22.13 -5.33 -1.01
C SER A 30 -23.19 -6.25 -0.41
N TRP A 31 -22.78 -7.42 0.10
CA TRP A 31 -23.70 -8.34 0.75
C TRP A 31 -24.19 -7.78 2.08
N VAL A 32 -23.29 -7.23 2.91
CA VAL A 32 -23.66 -6.60 4.20
C VAL A 32 -24.60 -5.42 3.94
N ASP A 33 -24.30 -4.62 2.93
CA ASP A 33 -25.08 -3.47 2.53
C ASP A 33 -26.51 -3.83 2.10
N ALA A 34 -26.65 -4.85 1.25
CA ALA A 34 -27.94 -5.36 0.81
C ALA A 34 -28.75 -5.99 1.95
N TYR A 35 -28.08 -6.65 2.90
CA TYR A 35 -28.74 -7.29 4.04
C TYR A 35 -29.24 -6.26 5.06
N SER A 36 -28.42 -5.26 5.38
CA SER A 36 -28.71 -4.24 6.38
C SER A 36 -29.39 -2.99 5.83
N HIS A 37 -29.62 -2.91 4.51
CA HIS A 37 -30.26 -1.77 3.82
C HIS A 37 -29.54 -0.44 4.10
N THR A 38 -28.22 -0.43 3.98
CA THR A 38 -27.35 0.71 4.29
C THR A 38 -26.76 1.39 3.04
N HIS A 39 -25.72 2.20 3.22
CA HIS A 39 -24.93 2.83 2.15
C HIS A 39 -23.43 2.45 2.19
N LEU A 40 -23.08 1.34 2.86
CA LEU A 40 -21.70 0.91 3.09
C LEU A 40 -20.95 0.62 1.78
N LEU A 41 -21.65 0.13 0.75
CA LEU A 41 -21.03 -0.15 -0.53
C LEU A 41 -20.58 1.13 -1.25
N GLU A 42 -21.37 2.19 -1.16
CA GLU A 42 -21.00 3.48 -1.76
C GLU A 42 -19.84 4.13 -1.00
N GLU A 43 -19.84 4.06 0.33
CA GLU A 43 -18.70 4.49 1.14
C GLU A 43 -17.43 3.71 0.79
N TRP A 44 -17.50 2.38 0.69
CA TRP A 44 -16.35 1.55 0.29
C TRP A 44 -15.80 1.91 -1.09
N LYS A 45 -16.69 2.16 -2.08
CA LYS A 45 -16.28 2.60 -3.41
C LYS A 45 -15.59 3.96 -3.36
N ALA A 46 -16.11 4.90 -2.57
CA ALA A 46 -15.50 6.22 -2.39
C ALA A 46 -14.10 6.12 -1.78
N LEU A 47 -13.91 5.30 -0.73
CA LEU A 47 -12.60 5.09 -0.11
C LEU A 47 -11.60 4.43 -1.06
N ARG A 48 -12.05 3.47 -1.86
CA ARG A 48 -11.19 2.87 -2.89
C ARG A 48 -10.77 3.89 -3.94
N GLU A 49 -11.67 4.77 -4.34
CA GLU A 49 -11.37 5.81 -5.33
C GLU A 49 -10.44 6.89 -4.76
N GLU A 50 -10.59 7.25 -3.48
CA GLU A 50 -9.63 8.08 -2.75
C GLU A 50 -8.25 7.42 -2.71
N TYR A 51 -8.17 6.15 -2.33
CA TYR A 51 -6.93 5.40 -2.33
C TYR A 51 -6.28 5.32 -3.73
N ARG A 52 -7.09 5.12 -4.78
CA ARG A 52 -6.61 5.10 -6.17
C ARG A 52 -5.98 6.44 -6.57
N ARG A 53 -6.62 7.56 -6.23
CA ARG A 53 -6.07 8.90 -6.47
C ARG A 53 -4.75 9.13 -5.73
N MET A 54 -4.67 8.72 -4.47
CA MET A 54 -3.42 8.79 -3.69
C MET A 54 -2.28 7.99 -4.34
N LEU A 55 -2.57 6.82 -4.90
CA LEU A 55 -1.58 6.02 -5.63
C LEU A 55 -1.13 6.73 -6.93
N ASP A 56 -2.06 7.23 -7.73
CA ASP A 56 -1.73 7.97 -8.97
C ASP A 56 -0.83 9.18 -8.67
N GLU A 57 -1.12 9.92 -7.59
CA GLU A 57 -0.31 11.05 -7.12
C GLU A 57 1.08 10.61 -6.66
N SER A 58 1.16 9.48 -5.95
CA SER A 58 2.42 8.90 -5.48
C SER A 58 3.30 8.44 -6.65
N GLU A 59 2.72 7.78 -7.66
CA GLU A 59 3.42 7.36 -8.88
C GLU A 59 3.95 8.57 -9.68
N SER A 60 3.13 9.62 -9.80
CA SER A 60 3.53 10.89 -10.41
C SER A 60 4.69 11.55 -9.64
N ALA A 61 4.62 11.56 -8.32
CA ALA A 61 5.68 12.05 -7.44
C ALA A 61 6.99 11.28 -7.61
N ALA A 62 6.93 9.95 -7.61
CA ALA A 62 8.10 9.09 -7.83
C ALA A 62 8.74 9.33 -9.20
N THR A 63 7.92 9.51 -10.24
CA THR A 63 8.39 9.83 -11.60
C THR A 63 9.11 11.18 -11.64
N LYS A 64 8.54 12.22 -11.01
CA LYS A 64 9.17 13.55 -10.90
C LYS A 64 10.51 13.49 -10.16
N LEU A 65 10.57 12.76 -9.04
CA LEU A 65 11.81 12.57 -8.28
C LEU A 65 12.86 11.81 -9.08
N ALA A 66 12.46 10.76 -9.81
CA ALA A 66 13.37 10.03 -10.69
C ALA A 66 13.94 10.93 -11.79
N THR A 67 13.12 11.79 -12.39
CA THR A 67 13.58 12.79 -13.37
C THR A 67 14.58 13.77 -12.75
N ALA A 68 14.32 14.28 -11.55
CA ALA A 68 15.25 15.17 -10.85
C ALA A 68 16.59 14.48 -10.52
N LEU A 69 16.54 13.21 -10.10
CA LEU A 69 17.74 12.40 -9.88
C LEU A 69 18.55 12.18 -11.15
N ASN A 70 17.88 11.90 -12.27
CA ASN A 70 18.55 11.74 -13.56
C ASN A 70 19.15 13.07 -14.04
N ALA A 71 18.43 14.19 -13.90
CA ALA A 71 18.98 15.52 -14.20
C ALA A 71 20.23 15.80 -13.36
N TYR A 72 20.18 15.53 -12.05
CA TYR A 72 21.35 15.65 -11.18
C TYR A 72 22.54 14.82 -11.65
N VAL A 73 22.31 13.56 -12.03
CA VAL A 73 23.35 12.65 -12.51
C VAL A 73 23.93 13.14 -13.84
N SER A 74 23.11 13.62 -14.77
CA SER A 74 23.56 14.15 -16.07
C SER A 74 24.40 15.42 -15.90
N LEU A 75 24.04 16.30 -14.97
CA LEU A 75 24.80 17.51 -14.68
C LEU A 75 26.27 17.19 -14.32
N GLN A 76 26.54 16.04 -13.72
CA GLN A 76 27.89 15.65 -13.33
C GLN A 76 28.84 15.39 -14.51
N GLU A 77 28.31 15.15 -15.71
CA GLU A 77 29.12 14.98 -16.92
C GLU A 77 29.84 16.28 -17.33
N TYR A 78 29.36 17.44 -16.86
CA TYR A 78 29.91 18.76 -17.16
C TYR A 78 30.88 19.28 -16.09
N MET A 79 31.12 18.52 -15.01
CA MET A 79 31.93 18.97 -13.87
C MET A 79 33.39 19.28 -14.20
N ASP A 80 33.93 18.68 -15.27
CA ASP A 80 35.32 18.84 -15.68
C ASP A 80 35.54 20.02 -16.64
N ASP A 81 34.47 20.68 -17.11
CA ASP A 81 34.56 21.82 -18.02
C ASP A 81 34.50 23.15 -17.25
N PRO A 82 35.63 23.85 -17.07
CA PRO A 82 35.66 25.13 -16.37
C PRO A 82 34.92 26.25 -17.12
N THR A 83 34.67 26.10 -18.42
CA THR A 83 33.97 27.12 -19.22
C THR A 83 32.46 27.10 -18.98
N LEU A 84 31.92 26.00 -18.47
CA LEU A 84 30.51 25.80 -18.16
C LEU A 84 30.19 25.98 -16.68
N LEU A 85 31.13 26.47 -15.86
CA LEU A 85 30.97 26.54 -14.41
C LEU A 85 29.76 27.38 -13.98
N ASP A 86 29.50 28.50 -14.66
CA ASP A 86 28.41 29.40 -14.33
C ASP A 86 27.05 28.79 -14.70
N ASP A 87 26.95 28.22 -15.91
CA ASP A 87 25.77 27.48 -16.37
C ASP A 87 25.49 26.27 -15.45
N PHE A 88 26.53 25.57 -15.02
CA PHE A 88 26.42 24.44 -14.09
C PHE A 88 25.89 24.86 -12.71
N ILE A 89 26.32 26.01 -12.20
CA ILE A 89 25.79 26.57 -10.95
C ILE A 89 24.31 26.92 -11.11
N GLU A 90 23.93 27.57 -12.22
CA GLU A 90 22.55 27.95 -12.51
C GLU A 90 21.62 26.72 -12.60
N GLU A 91 22.04 25.68 -13.32
CA GLU A 91 21.28 24.43 -13.43
C GLU A 91 21.11 23.70 -12.08
N LEU A 92 22.14 23.68 -11.24
CA LEU A 92 22.05 23.12 -9.88
C LEU A 92 21.11 23.94 -8.98
N GLU A 93 21.08 25.27 -9.13
CA GLU A 93 20.15 26.14 -8.42
C GLU A 93 18.70 25.90 -8.85
N GLY A 94 18.45 25.82 -10.17
CA GLY A 94 17.14 25.48 -10.72
C GLY A 94 16.66 24.09 -10.25
N LEU A 95 17.57 23.14 -10.11
CA LEU A 95 17.25 21.82 -9.57
C LEU A 95 16.92 21.84 -8.07
N ASP A 96 17.67 22.60 -7.24
CA ASP A 96 17.33 22.76 -5.81
C ASP A 96 15.98 23.45 -5.61
N GLU A 97 15.68 24.46 -6.42
CA GLU A 97 14.35 25.11 -6.42
C GLU A 97 13.26 24.11 -6.81
N THR A 98 13.48 23.35 -7.88
CA THR A 98 12.55 22.31 -8.35
C THR A 98 12.27 21.27 -7.25
N LEU A 99 13.30 20.80 -6.55
CA LEU A 99 13.14 19.86 -5.42
C LEU A 99 12.45 20.49 -4.21
N SER A 100 12.71 21.76 -3.93
CA SER A 100 12.08 22.48 -2.82
C SER A 100 10.57 22.67 -3.04
N ASN A 101 10.16 22.81 -4.30
CA ASN A 101 8.76 22.91 -4.71
C ASN A 101 8.04 21.54 -4.78
N MET A 102 8.76 20.43 -4.70
CA MET A 102 8.17 19.09 -4.64
C MET A 102 7.70 18.75 -3.22
N ASN A 103 6.39 18.58 -3.05
CA ASN A 103 5.81 17.98 -1.86
C ASN A 103 5.45 16.52 -2.13
N PHE A 104 6.03 15.61 -1.34
CA PHE A 104 5.77 14.16 -1.40
C PHE A 104 5.14 13.63 -0.11
N SER A 105 4.85 14.50 0.86
CA SER A 105 4.23 14.09 2.11
C SER A 105 2.77 13.73 1.86
N GLN A 106 2.42 12.47 2.05
CA GLN A 106 1.05 11.95 2.01
C GLN A 106 0.55 11.58 3.42
N ASP A 107 1.24 12.01 4.48
CA ASP A 107 0.95 11.63 5.88
C ASP A 107 -0.48 11.98 6.30
N ASP A 108 -0.98 13.13 5.86
CA ASP A 108 -2.35 13.57 6.16
C ASP A 108 -3.39 12.79 5.35
N ASP A 109 -3.10 12.46 4.08
CA ASP A 109 -3.97 11.66 3.23
C ASP A 109 -4.11 10.22 3.77
N PHE A 110 -2.99 9.58 4.14
CA PHE A 110 -3.01 8.27 4.78
C PHE A 110 -3.76 8.29 6.11
N ARG A 111 -3.59 9.34 6.92
CA ARG A 111 -4.31 9.50 8.19
C ARG A 111 -5.82 9.67 7.97
N SER A 112 -6.20 10.48 6.99
CA SER A 112 -7.59 10.69 6.59
C SER A 112 -8.24 9.38 6.14
N LEU A 113 -7.60 8.70 5.18
CA LEU A 113 -8.09 7.43 4.64
C LEU A 113 -8.20 6.34 5.71
N LYS A 114 -7.20 6.23 6.59
CA LYS A 114 -7.23 5.33 7.75
C LYS A 114 -8.41 5.62 8.67
N SER A 115 -8.63 6.88 9.03
CA SER A 115 -9.75 7.30 9.89
C SER A 115 -11.10 6.94 9.26
N SER A 116 -11.22 7.10 7.94
CA SER A 116 -12.43 6.75 7.21
C SER A 116 -12.68 5.23 7.16
N PHE A 117 -11.63 4.41 6.98
CA PHE A 117 -11.76 2.95 7.10
C PHE A 117 -12.09 2.51 8.52
N GLU A 118 -11.56 3.18 9.54
CA GLU A 118 -11.88 2.91 10.94
C GLU A 118 -13.36 3.19 11.23
N LYS A 119 -13.88 4.33 10.75
CA LYS A 119 -15.31 4.64 10.84
C LYS A 119 -16.16 3.56 10.16
N LEU A 120 -15.84 3.20 8.91
CA LEU A 120 -16.55 2.15 8.18
C LEU A 120 -16.49 0.80 8.91
N SER A 121 -15.35 0.50 9.55
CA SER A 121 -15.18 -0.70 10.38
C SER A 121 -16.12 -0.70 11.58
N ILE A 122 -16.24 0.43 12.29
CA ILE A 122 -17.17 0.58 13.42
C ILE A 122 -18.61 0.36 12.95
N ASP A 123 -19.00 0.98 11.84
CA ASP A 123 -20.36 0.90 11.30
C ASP A 123 -20.71 -0.54 10.89
N ILE A 124 -19.82 -1.24 10.19
CA ILE A 124 -19.98 -2.67 9.86
C ILE A 124 -20.11 -3.48 11.14
N ASN A 125 -19.22 -3.32 12.11
CA ASN A 125 -19.24 -4.11 13.34
C ASN A 125 -20.52 -3.90 14.18
N LEU A 126 -21.04 -2.67 14.21
CA LEU A 126 -22.30 -2.36 14.89
C LEU A 126 -23.47 -3.10 14.24
N LEU A 127 -23.58 -3.07 12.91
CA LEU A 127 -24.62 -3.77 12.16
C LEU A 127 -24.53 -5.28 12.39
N LEU A 128 -23.32 -5.84 12.37
CA LEU A 128 -23.13 -7.27 12.61
C LEU A 128 -23.56 -7.68 14.02
N LYS A 129 -23.26 -6.88 15.04
CA LYS A 129 -23.69 -7.16 16.43
C LYS A 129 -25.21 -7.11 16.58
N VAL A 130 -25.89 -6.17 15.93
CA VAL A 130 -27.36 -6.09 15.95
C VAL A 130 -27.99 -7.36 15.36
N HIS A 131 -27.37 -7.91 14.31
CA HIS A 131 -27.89 -9.11 13.62
C HIS A 131 -27.41 -10.45 14.19
N THR A 132 -26.36 -10.45 15.02
CA THR A 132 -25.86 -11.66 15.72
C THR A 132 -26.27 -11.70 17.19
N ALA A 133 -27.15 -10.80 17.64
CA ALA A 133 -27.75 -10.89 18.97
C ALA A 133 -28.27 -12.31 19.20
N PRO A 134 -27.98 -12.92 20.38
CA PRO A 134 -28.33 -14.30 20.63
C PRO A 134 -29.83 -14.42 20.41
N VAL A 135 -30.22 -15.38 19.57
CA VAL A 135 -31.57 -15.93 19.65
C VAL A 135 -31.67 -16.44 21.08
N GLU A 136 -32.24 -15.64 21.98
CA GLU A 136 -32.56 -16.07 23.31
C GLU A 136 -33.43 -17.30 23.15
N ASP A 137 -32.83 -18.43 23.49
CA ASP A 137 -33.45 -19.73 23.49
C ASP A 137 -34.65 -19.64 24.45
N GLN A 138 -35.84 -19.40 23.89
CA GLN A 138 -37.13 -19.47 24.59
C GLN A 138 -37.43 -20.88 25.14
N THR A 139 -36.43 -21.76 25.27
CA THR A 139 -36.54 -23.03 25.99
C THR A 139 -36.12 -22.93 27.47
N SER A 140 -35.68 -21.78 27.96
CA SER A 140 -35.33 -21.59 29.38
C SER A 140 -36.52 -21.19 30.26
N ALA A 141 -37.62 -21.93 30.16
CA ALA A 141 -38.70 -21.95 31.15
C ALA A 141 -38.98 -23.39 31.60
N SER A 142 -37.95 -24.13 32.04
CA SER A 142 -38.04 -25.21 33.04
C SER A 142 -36.72 -25.95 33.18
N ARG A 143 -35.79 -25.42 33.99
CA ARG A 143 -35.02 -26.25 34.93
C ARG A 143 -34.19 -25.38 35.86
N GLU A 144 -34.68 -25.30 37.08
CA GLU A 144 -33.93 -24.79 38.23
C GLU A 144 -32.75 -25.70 38.60
N ALA A 145 -31.80 -25.05 39.27
CA ALA A 145 -30.88 -25.58 40.26
C ALA A 145 -29.69 -26.44 39.79
N SER A 146 -28.52 -25.79 39.65
CA SER A 146 -27.34 -26.20 40.44
C SER A 146 -26.22 -25.16 40.42
N THR A 147 -25.86 -24.75 41.63
CA THR A 147 -24.68 -24.00 42.03
C THR A 147 -23.37 -24.67 41.63
N ARG A 148 -22.40 -23.92 41.08
CA ARG A 148 -21.02 -23.77 41.60
C ARG A 148 -20.11 -22.96 40.65
N SER A 149 -19.44 -21.96 41.24
CA SER A 149 -18.24 -21.27 40.76
C SER A 149 -17.07 -22.27 40.57
N PRO A 150 -16.10 -22.05 39.65
CA PRO A 150 -14.92 -21.25 40.03
C PRO A 150 -14.20 -20.45 38.90
N GLN A 151 -13.55 -19.37 39.36
CA GLN A 151 -12.26 -18.79 38.93
C GLN A 151 -11.97 -18.49 37.44
N VAL A 152 -11.85 -17.18 37.17
CA VAL A 152 -11.22 -16.61 35.97
C VAL A 152 -9.70 -16.56 36.17
N PRO A 153 -8.87 -17.08 35.24
CA PRO A 153 -7.44 -16.84 35.26
C PRO A 153 -7.12 -15.47 34.67
N VAL A 154 -6.44 -14.65 35.46
CA VAL A 154 -5.77 -13.41 35.04
C VAL A 154 -4.55 -13.80 34.19
N TRP A 155 -4.48 -13.34 32.94
CA TRP A 155 -3.31 -13.52 32.08
C TRP A 155 -2.36 -12.32 32.21
N PRO A 156 -1.07 -12.52 32.53
CA PRO A 156 -0.11 -11.43 32.59
C PRO A 156 0.54 -11.16 31.22
N PHE A 157 0.86 -9.90 30.98
CA PHE A 157 1.66 -9.38 29.88
C PHE A 157 2.98 -10.15 29.67
N LYS A 158 3.04 -11.04 28.66
CA LYS A 158 4.24 -11.57 27.94
C LYS A 158 3.71 -12.13 26.60
N SER A 159 4.28 -12.01 25.41
CA SER A 159 5.57 -11.54 24.90
C SER A 159 5.40 -11.31 23.39
N PHE A 160 5.90 -10.21 22.83
CA PHE A 160 5.77 -9.81 21.40
C PHE A 160 6.19 -10.91 20.40
N ALA A 161 7.12 -11.78 20.81
CA ALA A 161 7.61 -12.88 19.98
C ALA A 161 6.57 -14.00 19.73
N ILE A 162 5.64 -14.21 20.67
CA ILE A 162 4.59 -15.23 20.53
C ILE A 162 3.54 -14.75 19.52
N TYR A 163 3.21 -13.45 19.55
CA TYR A 163 2.35 -12.82 18.55
C TYR A 163 2.95 -12.88 17.14
N ALA A 164 4.26 -12.63 16.98
CA ALA A 164 4.91 -12.71 15.67
C ALA A 164 4.88 -14.13 15.07
N ILE A 165 5.02 -15.18 15.90
CA ILE A 165 4.97 -16.59 15.45
C ILE A 165 3.54 -16.98 15.07
N GLU A 166 2.55 -16.58 15.85
CA GLU A 166 1.13 -16.79 15.51
C GLU A 166 0.72 -16.00 14.25
N LEU A 167 1.24 -14.77 14.09
CA LEU A 167 1.04 -13.94 12.90
C LEU A 167 1.64 -14.60 11.64
N MET A 168 2.82 -15.21 11.75
CA MET A 168 3.48 -15.88 10.64
C MET A 168 2.75 -17.19 10.24
N LYS A 169 2.16 -17.90 11.21
CA LYS A 169 1.28 -19.06 10.93
C LYS A 169 -0.02 -18.63 10.24
N TRP A 170 -0.63 -17.54 10.71
CA TRP A 170 -1.82 -16.96 10.08
C TRP A 170 -1.55 -16.47 8.66
N TRP A 171 -0.42 -15.80 8.43
CA TRP A 171 0.01 -15.36 7.10
C TRP A 171 0.20 -16.54 6.14
N LYS A 172 0.83 -17.63 6.58
CA LYS A 172 0.98 -18.85 5.76
C LYS A 172 -0.37 -19.54 5.48
N ALA A 173 -1.28 -19.58 6.46
CA ALA A 173 -2.61 -20.13 6.27
C ALA A 173 -3.44 -19.31 5.29
N MET A 174 -3.39 -17.98 5.40
CA MET A 174 -4.07 -17.07 4.47
C MET A 174 -3.49 -17.13 3.06
N ASN A 175 -2.16 -17.24 2.92
CA ASN A 175 -1.53 -17.42 1.61
C ASN A 175 -1.93 -18.76 0.97
N ALA A 176 -2.03 -19.83 1.76
CA ALA A 176 -2.51 -21.14 1.27
C ALA A 176 -3.98 -21.08 0.81
N ILE A 177 -4.84 -20.36 1.54
CA ILE A 177 -6.24 -20.15 1.15
C ILE A 177 -6.31 -19.30 -0.14
N ALA A 178 -5.58 -18.19 -0.22
CA ALA A 178 -5.53 -17.35 -1.42
C ALA A 178 -5.05 -18.14 -2.65
N THR A 179 -4.06 -19.02 -2.47
CA THR A 179 -3.56 -19.89 -3.54
C THR A 179 -4.60 -20.93 -3.98
N GLN A 180 -5.38 -21.49 -3.05
CA GLN A 180 -6.49 -22.39 -3.39
C GLN A 180 -7.61 -21.68 -4.18
N TYR A 181 -7.95 -20.44 -3.82
CA TYR A 181 -8.98 -19.68 -4.53
C TYR A 181 -8.50 -19.24 -5.93
N LEU A 182 -7.23 -18.84 -6.08
CA LEU A 182 -6.64 -18.49 -7.39
C LEU A 182 -6.54 -19.70 -8.33
N SER A 183 -6.19 -20.89 -7.82
CA SER A 183 -6.15 -22.12 -8.63
C SER A 183 -7.53 -22.57 -9.14
N ARG A 184 -8.60 -22.23 -8.41
CA ARG A 184 -9.98 -22.61 -8.77
C ARG A 184 -10.59 -21.67 -9.80
N PHE A 185 -10.09 -20.45 -9.90
CA PHE A 185 -10.58 -19.42 -10.82
C PHE A 185 -9.87 -19.46 -12.19
N MET A 186 -8.60 -19.86 -12.23
CA MET A 186 -7.78 -19.85 -13.45
C MET A 186 -8.01 -21.03 -14.43
N TRP A 187 -8.74 -22.08 -14.04
CA TRP A 187 -8.98 -23.27 -14.89
C TRP A 187 -10.45 -23.51 -15.27
N GLY A 188 -11.35 -22.55 -15.03
CA GLY A 188 -12.80 -22.71 -15.25
C GLY A 188 -13.35 -22.20 -16.58
N ARG A 189 -12.51 -21.84 -17.56
CA ARG A 189 -12.98 -21.28 -18.84
C ARG A 189 -12.19 -21.79 -20.04
N GLY A 190 -12.81 -22.72 -20.78
CA GLY A 190 -12.42 -23.24 -22.08
C GLY A 190 -13.06 -24.63 -22.20
N ASP A 191 -13.91 -24.99 -23.15
CA ASP A 191 -14.37 -24.41 -24.41
C ASP A 191 -15.82 -24.91 -24.61
N HIS A 192 -16.63 -24.25 -25.45
CA HIS A 192 -17.55 -24.91 -26.39
C HIS A 192 -18.21 -23.86 -27.30
N VAL A 193 -17.65 -23.72 -28.50
CA VAL A 193 -18.34 -23.16 -29.67
C VAL A 193 -18.59 -24.32 -30.63
N ALA A 194 -19.87 -24.63 -30.90
CA ALA A 194 -20.30 -25.31 -32.12
C ALA A 194 -21.77 -24.96 -32.43
N HIS A 195 -22.05 -24.87 -33.73
CA HIS A 195 -23.19 -24.23 -34.39
C HIS A 195 -24.56 -24.95 -34.29
N ALA A 196 -25.60 -24.17 -34.63
CA ALA A 196 -27.05 -24.44 -34.84
C ALA A 196 -27.38 -25.75 -35.59
N SER A 197 -28.55 -26.41 -35.45
CA SER A 197 -29.94 -25.95 -35.61
C SER A 197 -30.97 -27.07 -35.22
N PRO A 198 -32.31 -26.84 -35.24
CA PRO A 198 -33.27 -27.39 -34.27
C PRO A 198 -34.09 -28.61 -34.75
N THR A 199 -34.77 -29.34 -33.84
CA THR A 199 -36.22 -29.69 -33.84
C THR A 199 -36.59 -30.54 -32.59
N ARG A 200 -37.80 -30.32 -32.05
CA ARG A 200 -38.75 -31.31 -31.47
C ARG A 200 -38.76 -31.62 -29.94
N THR A 201 -39.77 -31.00 -29.28
CA THR A 201 -40.76 -31.54 -28.31
C THR A 201 -40.38 -32.60 -27.27
N GLY A 202 -40.67 -32.29 -26.01
CA GLY A 202 -41.12 -33.28 -25.01
C GLY A 202 -40.64 -33.01 -23.58
N PRO A 203 -41.53 -32.94 -22.57
CA PRO A 203 -41.24 -32.35 -21.27
C PRO A 203 -40.72 -33.37 -20.25
N MET A 204 -39.75 -32.99 -19.42
CA MET A 204 -39.54 -33.64 -18.14
C MET A 204 -39.02 -32.66 -17.09
N ARG A 205 -39.90 -32.45 -16.12
CA ARG A 205 -39.72 -31.93 -14.78
C ARG A 205 -38.43 -32.46 -14.13
N ALA A 206 -37.55 -31.56 -13.73
CA ALA A 206 -36.62 -31.77 -12.64
C ALA A 206 -36.72 -30.55 -11.72
N GLU A 207 -37.41 -30.75 -10.60
CA GLU A 207 -37.35 -29.88 -9.44
C GLU A 207 -35.90 -29.89 -8.94
N THR A 208 -35.11 -28.90 -9.33
CA THR A 208 -33.84 -28.62 -8.66
C THR A 208 -34.16 -27.96 -7.34
N THR A 209 -34.04 -28.79 -6.30
CA THR A 209 -34.15 -28.46 -4.90
C THR A 209 -33.23 -27.28 -4.57
N SER A 210 -33.84 -26.15 -4.26
CA SER A 210 -33.22 -24.99 -3.63
C SER A 210 -32.73 -25.39 -2.24
N ALA A 211 -31.49 -25.86 -2.14
CA ALA A 211 -30.86 -26.17 -0.85
C ALA A 211 -29.38 -25.76 -0.88
N SER A 212 -28.99 -24.96 0.13
CA SER A 212 -27.62 -24.53 0.45
C SER A 212 -27.09 -23.25 -0.24
N GLY A 213 -27.82 -22.14 -0.09
CA GLY A 213 -27.32 -20.79 -0.43
C GLY A 213 -26.80 -19.96 0.77
N ASN A 214 -27.01 -20.41 2.02
CA ASN A 214 -26.90 -19.52 3.19
C ASN A 214 -25.56 -19.56 3.95
N SER A 215 -24.64 -20.49 3.67
CA SER A 215 -23.40 -20.62 4.46
C SER A 215 -22.27 -19.71 3.99
N ALA A 216 -22.22 -19.36 2.69
CA ALA A 216 -21.13 -18.55 2.14
C ALA A 216 -21.21 -17.07 2.58
N GLY A 217 -22.42 -16.53 2.75
CA GLY A 217 -22.62 -15.15 3.22
C GLY A 217 -22.14 -14.95 4.66
N VAL A 218 -22.52 -15.86 5.56
CA VAL A 218 -22.21 -15.75 7.01
C VAL A 218 -20.71 -15.87 7.28
N ALA A 219 -20.00 -16.77 6.58
CA ALA A 219 -18.55 -16.89 6.73
C ALA A 219 -17.80 -15.66 6.18
N GLY A 220 -18.29 -15.05 5.10
CA GLY A 220 -17.71 -13.84 4.51
C GLY A 220 -17.80 -12.62 5.44
N ILE A 221 -18.92 -12.49 6.14
CA ILE A 221 -19.17 -11.44 7.14
C ILE A 221 -18.19 -11.51 8.31
N GLN A 222 -17.98 -12.71 8.86
CA GLN A 222 -17.12 -12.90 10.03
C GLN A 222 -15.64 -12.57 9.74
N ALA A 223 -15.24 -12.55 8.46
CA ALA A 223 -13.89 -12.20 8.04
C ALA A 223 -13.67 -10.67 7.89
N MET A 224 -14.72 -9.84 7.87
CA MET A 224 -14.58 -8.40 7.64
C MET A 224 -13.70 -7.66 8.66
N PRO A 225 -13.77 -7.94 9.98
CA PRO A 225 -12.87 -7.30 10.94
C PRO A 225 -11.39 -7.56 10.66
N ALA A 226 -11.05 -8.79 10.23
CA ALA A 226 -9.67 -9.15 9.88
C ALA A 226 -9.20 -8.42 8.61
N VAL A 227 -10.08 -8.26 7.62
CA VAL A 227 -9.81 -7.50 6.38
C VAL A 227 -9.51 -6.03 6.71
N LEU A 228 -10.31 -5.41 7.57
CA LEU A 228 -10.15 -4.01 7.95
C LEU A 228 -8.86 -3.78 8.75
N GLN A 229 -8.49 -4.71 9.63
CA GLN A 229 -7.18 -4.69 10.29
C GLN A 229 -6.01 -4.84 9.31
N LEU A 230 -6.17 -5.65 8.26
CA LEU A 230 -5.15 -5.79 7.22
C LEU A 230 -5.00 -4.49 6.40
N ILE A 231 -6.12 -3.85 6.06
CA ILE A 231 -6.12 -2.54 5.38
C ILE A 231 -5.37 -1.52 6.21
N ASP A 232 -5.67 -1.44 7.51
CA ASP A 232 -5.03 -0.51 8.43
C ASP A 232 -3.50 -0.67 8.46
N ARG A 233 -3.02 -1.90 8.66
CA ARG A 233 -1.58 -2.20 8.66
C ARG A 233 -0.91 -1.89 7.32
N ASN A 234 -1.60 -2.15 6.22
CA ASN A 234 -1.08 -1.86 4.89
C ASN A 234 -0.97 -0.36 4.62
N LEU A 235 -1.93 0.44 5.09
CA LEU A 235 -1.86 1.91 5.02
C LEU A 235 -0.70 2.46 5.86
N GLU A 236 -0.51 1.97 7.08
CA GLU A 236 0.64 2.36 7.92
C GLU A 236 1.97 2.00 7.28
N THR A 237 2.07 0.77 6.74
CA THR A 237 3.27 0.29 6.06
C THR A 237 3.58 1.15 4.82
N GLN A 238 2.57 1.46 4.01
CA GLN A 238 2.74 2.32 2.84
C GLN A 238 3.13 3.74 3.21
N SER A 239 2.50 4.34 4.23
CA SER A 239 2.88 5.68 4.73
C SER A 239 4.33 5.72 5.19
N SER A 240 4.78 4.71 5.96
CA SER A 240 6.17 4.64 6.40
C SER A 240 7.14 4.44 5.23
N LEU A 241 6.82 3.56 4.28
CA LEU A 241 7.68 3.29 3.14
C LEU A 241 7.72 4.45 2.14
N SER A 242 6.61 5.15 1.90
CA SER A 242 6.55 6.30 0.99
C SER A 242 7.36 7.48 1.52
N ARG A 243 7.29 7.74 2.83
CA ARG A 243 8.14 8.74 3.49
C ARG A 243 9.62 8.46 3.29
N VAL A 244 10.06 7.23 3.56
CA VAL A 244 11.47 6.86 3.39
C VAL A 244 11.88 6.87 1.91
N ALA A 245 11.01 6.39 1.02
CA ALA A 245 11.35 6.24 -0.39
C ALA A 245 11.36 7.58 -1.15
N LEU A 246 10.44 8.49 -0.82
CA LEU A 246 10.24 9.73 -1.56
C LEU A 246 10.76 10.95 -0.79
N VAL A 247 10.33 11.15 0.44
CA VAL A 247 10.67 12.35 1.24
C VAL A 247 12.15 12.33 1.64
N ASP A 248 12.61 11.26 2.28
CA ASP A 248 14.00 11.19 2.74
C ASP A 248 15.01 11.24 1.58
N ILE A 249 14.67 10.67 0.43
CA ILE A 249 15.53 10.71 -0.76
C ILE A 249 15.58 12.11 -1.36
N LYS A 250 14.43 12.79 -1.49
CA LYS A 250 14.38 14.19 -1.92
C LYS A 250 15.27 15.06 -1.03
N ASP A 251 15.13 14.92 0.28
CA ASP A 251 15.88 15.74 1.25
C ASP A 251 17.38 15.45 1.21
N LYS A 252 17.78 14.17 1.04
CA LYS A 252 19.19 13.80 0.85
C LYS A 252 19.77 14.39 -0.43
N LEU A 253 19.02 14.36 -1.53
CA LEU A 253 19.45 14.94 -2.81
C LEU A 253 19.59 16.46 -2.70
N ALA A 254 18.59 17.14 -2.16
CA ALA A 254 18.63 18.58 -1.94
C ALA A 254 19.80 18.99 -1.04
N HIS A 255 20.07 18.24 0.03
CA HIS A 255 21.23 18.49 0.89
C HIS A 255 22.57 18.33 0.14
N GLU A 256 22.69 17.30 -0.69
CA GLU A 256 23.90 17.08 -1.49
C GLU A 256 24.12 18.23 -2.50
N ILE A 257 23.07 18.63 -3.22
CA ILE A 257 23.08 19.77 -4.15
C ILE A 257 23.50 21.06 -3.45
N ARG A 258 22.84 21.43 -2.34
CA ARG A 258 23.16 22.66 -1.60
C ARG A 258 24.59 22.69 -1.07
N THR A 259 25.06 21.55 -0.57
CA THR A 259 26.44 21.45 -0.10
C THR A 259 27.42 21.64 -1.26
N TYR A 260 27.11 21.10 -2.43
CA TYR A 260 27.96 21.23 -3.60
C TYR A 260 27.95 22.66 -4.16
N LEU A 261 26.76 23.26 -4.32
CA LEU A 261 26.58 24.67 -4.66
C LEU A 261 27.37 25.61 -3.74
N THR A 262 27.35 25.34 -2.43
CA THR A 262 28.11 26.13 -1.45
C THR A 262 29.61 26.04 -1.72
N ALA A 263 30.13 24.84 -1.99
CA ALA A 263 31.55 24.65 -2.31
C ALA A 263 31.95 25.33 -3.63
N LEU A 264 31.11 25.24 -4.66
CA LEU A 264 31.31 25.90 -5.95
C LEU A 264 31.35 27.42 -5.80
N ARG A 265 30.34 28.02 -5.15
CA ARG A 265 30.25 29.47 -4.92
C ARG A 265 31.43 29.99 -4.09
N ASN A 266 31.84 29.26 -3.05
CA ASN A 266 33.00 29.64 -2.23
C ASN A 266 34.30 29.60 -3.04
N SER A 267 34.51 28.57 -3.84
CA SER A 267 35.69 28.46 -4.71
C SER A 267 35.70 29.53 -5.81
N ARG A 268 34.53 29.89 -6.35
CA ARG A 268 34.36 30.94 -7.38
C ARG A 268 34.64 32.33 -6.83
N SER A 269 34.13 32.63 -5.63
CA SER A 269 34.28 33.96 -5.00
C SER A 269 35.68 34.19 -4.43
N ASN A 270 36.31 33.15 -3.88
CA ASN A 270 37.65 33.26 -3.28
C ASN A 270 38.42 31.95 -3.41
N ALA A 271 39.42 31.92 -4.28
CA ALA A 271 40.21 30.71 -4.60
C ALA A 271 41.35 30.47 -3.60
N THR A 272 41.03 30.32 -2.31
CA THR A 272 42.00 29.92 -1.28
C THR A 272 42.26 28.40 -1.34
N PRO A 273 43.39 27.91 -0.79
CA PRO A 273 43.65 26.48 -0.68
C PRO A 273 42.53 25.71 0.03
N GLU A 274 41.89 26.32 1.04
CA GLU A 274 40.79 25.72 1.80
C GLU A 274 39.52 25.59 0.97
N THR A 275 39.14 26.61 0.19
CA THR A 275 37.94 26.56 -0.66
C THR A 275 38.13 25.61 -1.84
N GLN A 276 39.32 25.54 -2.41
CA GLN A 276 39.68 24.55 -3.43
C GLN A 276 39.65 23.13 -2.88
N LEU A 277 40.16 22.91 -1.66
CA LEU A 277 40.09 21.60 -1.01
C LEU A 277 38.63 21.20 -0.71
N ALA A 278 37.81 22.14 -0.24
CA ALA A 278 36.39 21.93 0.00
C ALA A 278 35.66 21.55 -1.29
N LEU A 279 35.92 22.26 -2.40
CA LEU A 279 35.38 21.93 -3.72
C LEU A 279 35.82 20.54 -4.16
N ARG A 280 37.12 20.21 -4.07
CA ARG A 280 37.63 18.87 -4.43
C ARG A 280 36.96 17.76 -3.62
N ASN A 281 36.74 17.97 -2.33
CA ASN A 281 36.06 17.01 -1.47
C ASN A 281 34.58 16.87 -1.85
N ALA A 282 33.90 17.98 -2.15
CA ALA A 282 32.52 17.96 -2.61
C ALA A 282 32.39 17.23 -3.95
N THR A 283 33.23 17.57 -4.94
CA THR A 283 33.33 16.88 -6.23
C THR A 283 33.53 15.38 -6.03
N ARG A 284 34.52 14.97 -5.23
CA ARG A 284 34.78 13.55 -4.96
C ARG A 284 33.56 12.84 -4.37
N ARG A 285 32.84 13.49 -3.46
CA ARG A 285 31.63 12.93 -2.85
C ARG A 285 30.53 12.75 -3.90
N VAL A 286 30.28 13.76 -4.73
CA VAL A 286 29.30 13.74 -5.82
C VAL A 286 29.63 12.63 -6.83
N THR A 287 30.87 12.54 -7.29
CA THR A 287 31.32 11.46 -8.20
C THR A 287 31.19 10.08 -7.56
N SER A 288 31.38 9.96 -6.24
CA SER A 288 31.21 8.69 -5.54
C SER A 288 29.74 8.28 -5.34
N SER A 289 28.82 9.26 -5.30
CA SER A 289 27.38 9.03 -5.09
C SER A 289 26.61 8.83 -6.40
N THR A 290 27.16 9.24 -7.56
CA THR A 290 26.52 9.17 -8.89
C THR A 290 25.84 7.83 -9.18
N GLY A 291 26.58 6.73 -8.98
CA GLY A 291 26.07 5.39 -9.24
C GLY A 291 24.85 5.05 -8.38
N SER A 292 24.90 5.45 -7.10
CA SER A 292 23.79 5.24 -6.16
C SER A 292 22.57 6.08 -6.50
N TRP A 293 22.75 7.30 -7.01
CA TRP A 293 21.64 8.15 -7.46
C TRP A 293 20.97 7.61 -8.71
N ARG A 294 21.76 7.11 -9.66
CA ARG A 294 21.25 6.44 -10.86
C ARG A 294 20.45 5.17 -10.51
N GLU A 295 20.95 4.36 -9.60
CA GLU A 295 20.23 3.19 -9.09
C GLU A 295 18.90 3.57 -8.44
N ARG A 296 18.88 4.64 -7.62
CA ARG A 296 17.65 5.16 -7.00
C ARG A 296 16.64 5.65 -8.05
N ALA A 297 17.08 6.38 -9.06
CA ALA A 297 16.22 6.84 -10.15
C ALA A 297 15.59 5.66 -10.91
N ASN A 298 16.40 4.64 -11.22
CA ASN A 298 15.93 3.42 -11.87
C ASN A 298 14.92 2.68 -10.99
N ALA A 299 15.20 2.51 -9.70
CA ALA A 299 14.28 1.83 -8.78
C ALA A 299 12.92 2.54 -8.68
N LEU A 300 12.89 3.88 -8.62
CA LEU A 300 11.64 4.66 -8.62
C LEU A 300 10.86 4.48 -9.93
N THR A 301 11.55 4.47 -11.07
CA THR A 301 10.93 4.39 -12.39
C THR A 301 10.45 2.98 -12.72
N GLU A 302 11.23 1.95 -12.38
CA GLU A 302 10.95 0.55 -12.71
C GLU A 302 10.16 -0.18 -11.64
N GLY A 303 10.43 0.11 -10.36
CA GLY A 303 9.82 -0.58 -9.23
C GLY A 303 8.47 -0.02 -8.81
N TYR A 304 8.26 1.30 -8.94
CA TYR A 304 7.05 1.97 -8.47
C TYR A 304 6.18 2.51 -9.61
N ALA A 305 6.75 3.24 -10.58
CA ALA A 305 5.95 3.85 -11.65
C ALA A 305 5.47 2.87 -12.75
N LYS A 306 6.04 1.67 -12.84
CA LYS A 306 5.68 0.65 -13.86
C LYS A 306 4.79 -0.48 -13.33
N VAL A 307 4.23 -0.37 -12.12
CA VAL A 307 3.36 -1.42 -11.60
C VAL A 307 2.14 -1.54 -12.52
N PRO A 308 1.86 -2.74 -13.07
CA PRO A 308 0.78 -2.91 -14.04
C PRO A 308 -0.55 -2.48 -13.41
N LYS A 309 -1.24 -1.58 -14.13
CA LYS A 309 -2.55 -1.03 -13.78
C LYS A 309 -3.64 -2.09 -13.78
#